data_AF-A0A2V9IQ01-F1
#
_entry.id   AF-A0A2V9IQ01-F1
#
_cell.length_a   1.000
_cell.length_b   1.000
_cell.length_c   1.000
_cell.angle_alpha   90.00
_cell.angle_beta   90.00
_cell.angle_gamma   90.00
#
_symmetry.space_group_name_H-M   'P 1'
#
loop_
_entity.id
_entity.type
_entity.pdbx_description
1 polymer ?
#
loop_
_entity_poly.entity_id
_entity_poly.type
_entity_poly.pdbx_seq_one_letter_code
_entity_poly.pdbx_strand_id
1 'polypeptide(L)'
;MNASVTRKLLVGVSALVLAQPMFGPRTPAGQAHPDGSLGDSDHAPVGVLPGDPLNRLGVTAGDLREAGSNPKIRYLGMTRFLDKARAVVTGTLDDSSDFVPRAIDALDKYGIKATIAVSTQREPISRLWERLREAISSGHEVASHSRRHQCQWPDPESFCREAYSQDEIVGSRDDILGKTEQPYVWTWVYPCGNCADYEFVHR
;
A
#
# COMPACT_ATOMS: atom_id res chain seq x y z
N MET A 1 -15.20 -32.95 31.94
CA MET A 1 -15.01 -31.52 31.63
C MET A 1 -13.57 -31.35 31.19
N ASN A 2 -13.29 -31.19 29.90
CA ASN A 2 -11.98 -30.81 29.36
C ASN A 2 -12.25 -29.97 28.12
N ALA A 3 -12.14 -28.64 28.26
CA ALA A 3 -12.37 -27.70 27.18
C ALA A 3 -11.12 -27.63 26.29
N SER A 4 -11.28 -28.08 25.05
CA SER A 4 -10.32 -27.91 23.96
C SER A 4 -10.21 -26.42 23.61
N VAL A 5 -9.01 -25.85 23.74
CA VAL A 5 -8.72 -24.48 23.31
C VAL A 5 -8.31 -24.52 21.84
N THR A 6 -9.30 -24.34 20.97
CA THR A 6 -9.07 -24.15 19.53
C THR A 6 -8.54 -22.72 19.31
N ARG A 7 -7.23 -22.58 19.07
CA ARG A 7 -6.66 -21.32 18.58
C ARG A 7 -7.17 -21.08 17.15
N LYS A 8 -8.07 -20.11 16.99
CA LYS A 8 -8.47 -19.58 15.68
C LYS A 8 -7.34 -18.68 15.17
N LEU A 9 -6.60 -19.17 14.19
CA LEU A 9 -5.71 -18.36 13.38
C LEU A 9 -6.60 -17.53 12.44
N LEU A 10 -6.72 -16.23 12.69
CA LEU A 10 -7.38 -15.31 11.78
C LEU A 10 -6.34 -14.91 10.72
N VAL A 11 -6.39 -15.56 9.56
CA VAL A 11 -5.68 -15.08 8.37
C VAL A 11 -6.63 -14.11 7.69
N GLY A 12 -6.45 -12.82 7.90
CA GLY A 12 -7.19 -11.77 7.21
C GLY A 12 -6.74 -11.70 5.75
N VAL A 13 -7.32 -12.54 4.89
CA VAL A 13 -7.19 -12.39 3.44
C VAL A 13 -8.29 -11.44 2.99
N SER A 14 -8.00 -10.15 2.91
CA SER A 14 -8.84 -9.20 2.18
C SER A 14 -8.56 -9.36 0.68
N ALA A 15 -9.07 -10.43 0.08
CA ALA A 15 -9.00 -10.63 -1.36
C ALA A 15 -10.35 -10.24 -2.00
N LEU A 16 -10.36 -9.16 -2.77
CA LEU A 16 -11.41 -8.95 -3.76
C LEU A 16 -11.03 -9.75 -5.02
N VAL A 17 -11.49 -11.00 -5.10
CA VAL A 17 -11.22 -11.91 -6.21
C VAL A 17 -12.30 -11.77 -7.27
N LEU A 18 -11.91 -11.39 -8.49
CA LEU A 18 -12.65 -11.76 -9.71
C LEU A 18 -11.64 -12.33 -10.71
N ALA A 19 -11.60 -13.65 -10.82
CA ALA A 19 -10.68 -14.39 -11.67
C ALA A 19 -11.22 -14.53 -13.10
N GLN A 20 -10.34 -14.51 -14.11
CA GLN A 20 -10.03 -15.63 -15.03
C GLN A 20 -8.97 -15.24 -16.08
N PRO A 21 -8.25 -16.21 -16.68
CA PRO A 21 -6.87 -16.08 -17.17
C PRO A 21 -6.80 -15.71 -18.66
N MET A 22 -5.62 -15.33 -19.18
CA MET A 22 -5.02 -15.85 -20.43
C MET A 22 -3.69 -15.15 -20.76
N PHE A 23 -2.70 -15.97 -21.14
CA PHE A 23 -1.36 -15.58 -21.59
C PHE A 23 -1.37 -14.81 -22.94
N GLY A 24 -0.39 -13.92 -23.13
CA GLY A 24 -0.03 -13.28 -24.41
C GLY A 24 1.41 -12.73 -24.38
N PRO A 25 2.12 -12.58 -25.52
CA PRO A 25 3.58 -12.51 -25.59
C PRO A 25 4.17 -11.16 -25.16
N ARG A 26 5.38 -11.22 -24.57
CA ARG A 26 6.18 -10.06 -24.14
C ARG A 26 6.68 -9.24 -25.34
N THR A 27 6.44 -7.94 -25.34
CA THR A 27 7.15 -6.95 -26.16
C THR A 27 8.35 -6.40 -25.38
N PRO A 28 9.53 -6.16 -25.98
CA PRO A 28 10.68 -5.58 -25.30
C PRO A 28 10.51 -4.07 -25.07
N ALA A 29 11.08 -3.57 -23.98
CA ALA A 29 11.17 -2.14 -23.66
C ALA A 29 11.95 -1.38 -24.75
N GLY A 30 11.48 -0.16 -25.03
CA GLY A 30 11.92 0.68 -26.15
C GLY A 30 13.41 1.03 -26.17
N GLN A 31 13.92 1.14 -27.39
CA GLN A 31 15.27 1.59 -27.72
C GLN A 31 15.42 3.11 -27.49
N ALA A 32 16.59 3.52 -27.01
CA ALA A 32 16.99 4.92 -26.88
C ALA A 32 17.30 5.55 -28.26
N HIS A 33 17.03 6.84 -28.39
CA HIS A 33 17.35 7.63 -29.59
C HIS A 33 18.86 7.85 -29.78
N PRO A 34 19.35 8.04 -31.03
CA PRO A 34 20.76 7.83 -31.38
C PRO A 34 21.70 9.03 -31.21
N ASP A 35 21.25 10.17 -30.67
CA ASP A 35 22.06 11.42 -30.71
C ASP A 35 22.67 11.88 -29.38
N GLY A 36 22.43 11.17 -28.28
CA GLY A 36 23.12 11.43 -27.00
C GLY A 36 22.91 12.82 -26.40
N SER A 37 21.91 13.58 -26.87
CA SER A 37 21.56 14.87 -26.28
C SER A 37 20.57 14.67 -25.11
N LEU A 38 20.99 15.05 -23.90
CA LEU A 38 20.06 15.28 -22.79
C LEU A 38 19.35 16.59 -23.08
N GLY A 39 18.21 16.51 -23.78
CA GLY A 39 17.31 17.64 -23.95
C GLY A 39 16.93 18.19 -22.58
N ASP A 40 17.12 19.49 -22.40
CA ASP A 40 16.73 20.27 -21.23
C ASP A 40 15.20 20.26 -21.16
N SER A 41 14.65 19.18 -20.61
CA SER A 41 13.22 18.97 -20.49
C SER A 41 12.74 19.72 -19.25
N ASP A 42 11.85 20.66 -19.53
CA ASP A 42 10.97 21.45 -18.67
C ASP A 42 10.15 20.55 -17.70
N HIS A 43 10.85 19.83 -16.83
CA HIS A 43 10.25 18.93 -15.87
C HIS A 43 9.86 19.73 -14.64
N ALA A 44 8.56 20.00 -14.53
CA ALA A 44 7.95 20.44 -13.28
C ALA A 44 8.47 19.56 -12.12
N PRO A 45 8.73 20.14 -10.92
CA PRO A 45 9.22 19.38 -9.79
C PRO A 45 8.36 18.14 -9.57
N VAL A 46 9.00 16.98 -9.41
CA VAL A 46 8.30 15.72 -9.12
C VAL A 46 7.41 15.94 -7.89
N GLY A 47 6.10 15.71 -8.04
CA GLY A 47 5.09 15.94 -6.99
C GLY A 47 4.30 17.25 -7.12
N VAL A 48 4.68 18.15 -8.02
CA VAL A 48 3.89 19.36 -8.33
C VAL A 48 3.09 19.13 -9.61
N LEU A 49 1.80 18.84 -9.46
CA LEU A 49 0.90 18.77 -10.60
C LEU A 49 0.43 20.20 -10.95
N PRO A 50 0.64 20.69 -12.18
CA PRO A 50 0.23 22.04 -12.56
C PRO A 50 -1.30 22.19 -12.62
N GLY A 51 -1.83 23.32 -12.16
CA GLY A 51 -3.27 23.61 -12.13
C GLY A 51 -3.98 23.03 -10.91
N ASP A 52 -5.30 23.22 -10.84
CA ASP A 52 -6.13 22.70 -9.74
C ASP A 52 -6.25 21.17 -9.87
N PRO A 53 -5.76 20.38 -8.89
CA PRO A 53 -5.87 18.93 -8.92
C PRO A 53 -7.33 18.44 -8.90
N LEU A 54 -8.26 19.20 -8.31
CA LEU A 54 -9.68 18.84 -8.25
C LEU A 54 -10.35 18.94 -9.63
N ASN A 55 -9.96 19.93 -10.44
CA ASN A 55 -10.47 20.08 -11.80
C ASN A 55 -10.18 18.86 -12.67
N ARG A 56 -9.03 18.20 -12.47
CA ARG A 56 -8.70 16.93 -13.17
C ARG A 56 -9.58 15.77 -12.74
N LEU A 57 -10.07 15.84 -11.50
CA LEU A 57 -10.96 14.86 -10.91
C LEU A 57 -12.44 15.15 -11.24
N GLY A 58 -12.73 16.22 -11.99
CA GLY A 58 -14.10 16.63 -12.30
C GLY A 58 -14.93 17.00 -11.07
N VAL A 59 -14.26 17.36 -9.98
CA VAL A 59 -14.86 17.79 -8.71
C VAL A 59 -14.40 19.20 -8.39
N THR A 60 -15.26 19.95 -7.71
CA THR A 60 -14.98 21.31 -7.24
C THR A 60 -14.70 21.29 -5.73
N ALA A 61 -14.04 22.33 -5.23
CA ALA A 61 -13.89 22.51 -3.78
C ALA A 61 -15.25 22.64 -3.05
N GLY A 62 -16.32 23.05 -3.76
CA GLY A 62 -17.68 23.10 -3.22
C GLY A 62 -18.27 21.71 -3.00
N ASP A 63 -18.03 20.77 -3.94
CA ASP A 63 -18.50 19.38 -3.84
C ASP A 63 -17.93 18.66 -2.60
N LEU A 64 -16.70 19.00 -2.20
CA LEU A 64 -16.07 18.47 -0.99
C LEU A 64 -16.62 19.09 0.29
N ARG A 65 -17.11 20.34 0.24
CA ARG A 65 -17.65 21.08 1.38
C ARG A 65 -19.12 20.77 1.66
N GLU A 66 -19.91 20.44 0.63
CA GLU A 66 -21.31 20.04 0.76
C GLU A 66 -21.51 18.60 1.27
N ALA A 67 -20.44 17.83 1.41
CA ALA A 67 -20.44 16.44 1.90
C ALA A 67 -20.72 16.30 3.41
N GLY A 68 -21.54 17.18 4.00
CA GLY A 68 -22.03 17.03 5.37
C GLY A 68 -22.82 15.72 5.56
N SER A 69 -22.61 15.07 6.71
CA SER A 69 -23.24 13.87 7.33
C SER A 69 -23.70 12.66 6.48
N ASN A 70 -23.72 12.73 5.15
CA ASN A 70 -24.08 11.63 4.26
C ASN A 70 -23.51 11.88 2.85
N PRO A 71 -22.19 11.72 2.66
CA PRO A 71 -21.58 11.92 1.36
C PRO A 71 -22.18 10.94 0.34
N LYS A 72 -22.82 11.45 -0.71
CA LYS A 72 -23.19 10.64 -1.87
C LYS A 72 -21.90 10.18 -2.54
N ILE A 73 -21.50 8.94 -2.29
CA ILE A 73 -20.38 8.30 -2.98
C ILE A 73 -20.69 8.30 -4.47
N ARG A 74 -19.97 9.14 -5.23
CA ARG A 74 -20.09 9.21 -6.68
C ARG A 74 -18.93 8.44 -7.30
N TYR A 75 -19.23 7.35 -8.00
CA TYR A 75 -18.23 6.68 -8.83
C TYR A 75 -17.90 7.59 -10.02
N LEU A 76 -16.70 8.17 -10.02
CA LEU A 76 -16.33 9.19 -11.01
C LEU A 76 -15.93 8.60 -12.38
N GLY A 77 -15.82 7.27 -12.50
CA GLY A 77 -15.49 6.60 -13.76
C GLY A 77 -14.12 6.99 -14.35
N MET A 78 -13.27 7.64 -13.55
CA MET A 78 -12.00 8.20 -13.99
C MET A 78 -10.87 7.16 -14.03
N THR A 79 -11.00 6.08 -13.28
CA THR A 79 -10.02 5.00 -13.27
C THR A 79 -10.07 4.25 -14.59
N ARG A 80 -9.34 4.74 -15.58
CA ARG A 80 -8.98 3.96 -16.77
C ARG A 80 -7.84 3.06 -16.35
N PHE A 81 -8.14 1.77 -16.19
CA PHE A 81 -7.10 0.79 -15.99
C PHE A 81 -6.15 0.81 -17.19
N LEU A 82 -4.85 0.66 -16.94
CA LEU A 82 -3.86 0.53 -17.99
C LEU A 82 -4.22 -0.66 -18.91
N ASP A 83 -3.75 -0.61 -20.15
CA ASP A 83 -3.81 -1.73 -21.10
C ASP A 83 -5.21 -2.30 -21.42
N LYS A 84 -6.26 -1.47 -21.31
CA LYS A 84 -7.67 -1.88 -21.56
C LYS A 84 -8.14 -2.98 -20.61
N ALA A 85 -7.48 -3.14 -19.45
CA ALA A 85 -7.95 -4.06 -18.44
C ALA A 85 -9.38 -3.71 -18.02
N ARG A 86 -10.20 -4.75 -17.78
CA ARG A 86 -11.60 -4.58 -17.36
C ARG A 86 -11.74 -4.49 -15.84
N ALA A 87 -10.73 -4.94 -15.12
CA ALA A 87 -10.62 -4.91 -13.68
C ALA A 87 -9.13 -4.92 -13.30
N VAL A 88 -8.83 -4.43 -12.10
CA VAL A 88 -7.52 -4.52 -11.46
C VAL A 88 -7.73 -5.14 -10.08
N VAL A 89 -6.85 -6.07 -9.73
CA VAL A 89 -6.78 -6.67 -8.39
C VAL A 89 -5.44 -6.27 -7.80
N THR A 90 -5.46 -5.67 -6.62
CA THR A 90 -4.27 -5.40 -5.82
C THR A 90 -4.20 -6.40 -4.68
N GLY A 91 -3.03 -7.00 -4.48
CA GLY A 91 -2.77 -7.88 -3.35
C GLY A 91 -1.95 -7.15 -2.29
N THR A 92 -2.41 -7.20 -1.04
CA THR A 92 -1.63 -6.74 0.12
C THR A 92 -1.32 -7.91 1.05
N LEU A 93 -0.15 -7.85 1.68
CA LEU A 93 0.25 -8.76 2.75
C LEU A 93 0.55 -7.92 3.98
N ASP A 94 -0.23 -8.11 5.03
CA ASP A 94 -0.08 -7.37 6.27
C ASP A 94 0.71 -8.21 7.28
N ASP A 95 1.28 -7.53 8.27
CA ASP A 95 2.15 -8.04 9.32
C ASP A 95 3.54 -8.53 8.90
N SER A 96 4.50 -8.20 9.75
CA SER A 96 5.80 -8.90 9.77
C SER A 96 5.56 -10.31 10.31
N SER A 97 5.60 -11.32 9.43
CA SER A 97 5.41 -12.73 9.82
C SER A 97 6.30 -13.67 9.02
N ASP A 98 6.49 -14.90 9.54
CA ASP A 98 7.27 -15.94 8.84
C ASP A 98 6.63 -16.48 7.57
N PHE A 99 5.37 -16.11 7.32
CA PHE A 99 4.68 -16.47 6.09
C PHE A 99 5.05 -15.54 4.93
N VAL A 100 5.55 -14.34 5.21
CA VAL A 100 5.87 -13.32 4.20
C VAL A 100 6.82 -13.87 3.12
N PRO A 101 7.98 -14.49 3.44
CA PRO A 101 8.87 -15.01 2.41
C PRO A 101 8.19 -16.02 1.47
N ARG A 102 7.43 -16.97 2.03
CA ARG A 102 6.72 -18.00 1.25
C ARG A 102 5.63 -17.40 0.37
N ALA A 103 4.94 -16.37 0.85
CA ALA A 103 3.93 -15.67 0.09
C ALA A 103 4.57 -14.93 -1.09
N ILE A 104 5.69 -14.23 -0.89
CA ILE A 104 6.39 -13.54 -1.97
C ILE A 104 6.92 -14.53 -3.00
N ASP A 105 7.53 -15.65 -2.58
CA ASP A 105 8.01 -16.69 -3.49
C ASP A 105 6.88 -17.28 -4.37
N ALA A 106 5.69 -17.46 -3.78
CA ALA A 106 4.52 -17.92 -4.52
C ALA A 106 4.05 -16.86 -5.53
N LEU A 107 4.02 -15.58 -5.16
CA LEU A 107 3.64 -14.49 -6.05
C LEU A 107 4.63 -14.33 -7.21
N ASP A 108 5.93 -14.37 -6.91
CA ASP A 108 7.02 -14.29 -7.89
C ASP A 108 6.94 -15.42 -8.92
N LYS A 109 6.63 -16.65 -8.48
CA LYS A 109 6.44 -17.82 -9.36
C LYS A 109 5.40 -17.57 -10.47
N TYR A 110 4.36 -16.79 -10.19
CA TYR A 110 3.30 -16.46 -11.14
C TYR A 110 3.44 -15.06 -11.74
N GLY A 111 4.54 -14.34 -11.46
CA GLY A 111 4.75 -12.97 -11.93
C GLY A 111 3.77 -11.96 -11.35
N ILE A 112 3.19 -12.25 -10.19
CA ILE A 112 2.24 -11.37 -9.49
C ILE A 112 3.02 -10.47 -8.53
N LYS A 113 2.65 -9.20 -8.46
CA LYS A 113 3.23 -8.23 -7.53
C LYS A 113 2.23 -7.83 -6.47
N ALA A 114 2.74 -7.46 -5.31
CA ALA A 114 1.96 -7.15 -4.12
C ALA A 114 2.64 -6.04 -3.32
N THR A 115 1.84 -5.40 -2.49
CA THR A 115 2.29 -4.46 -1.45
C THR A 115 2.41 -5.20 -0.13
N ILE A 116 3.57 -5.13 0.52
CA ILE A 116 3.87 -5.87 1.74
C ILE A 116 3.94 -4.85 2.89
N ALA A 117 2.89 -4.75 3.68
CA ALA A 117 2.78 -3.81 4.79
C ALA A 117 3.41 -4.41 6.06
N VAL A 118 4.55 -3.86 6.48
CA VAL A 118 5.36 -4.44 7.56
C VAL A 118 5.31 -3.60 8.83
N SER A 119 5.33 -4.30 9.98
CA SER A 119 5.54 -3.67 11.28
C SER A 119 7.03 -3.69 11.63
N THR A 120 7.65 -2.52 11.65
CA THR A 120 9.12 -2.37 11.52
C THR A 120 9.91 -2.64 12.79
N GLN A 121 9.24 -2.71 13.95
CA GLN A 121 9.81 -3.05 15.26
C GLN A 121 9.12 -4.26 15.90
N ARG A 122 8.45 -5.10 15.10
CA ARG A 122 7.82 -6.33 15.57
C ARG A 122 8.47 -7.54 14.92
N GLU A 123 9.02 -8.43 15.73
CA GLU A 123 9.58 -9.68 15.24
C GLU A 123 8.50 -10.50 14.50
N PRO A 124 8.86 -11.13 13.36
CA PRO A 124 10.22 -11.47 12.94
C PRO A 124 10.91 -10.48 11.98
N ILE A 125 10.53 -9.19 11.96
CA ILE A 125 11.04 -8.23 10.98
C ILE A 125 12.57 -8.20 10.84
N SER A 126 13.32 -8.43 11.93
CA SER A 126 14.79 -8.42 11.90
C SER A 126 15.38 -9.38 10.86
N ARG A 127 14.75 -10.55 10.67
CA ARG A 127 15.15 -11.56 9.68
C ARG A 127 14.51 -11.39 8.31
N LEU A 128 13.49 -10.55 8.17
CA LEU A 128 12.76 -10.37 6.91
C LEU A 128 13.41 -9.35 5.98
N TRP A 129 14.22 -8.43 6.51
CA TRP A 129 14.78 -7.31 5.73
C TRP A 129 15.53 -7.72 4.47
N GLU A 130 16.26 -8.84 4.51
CA GLU A 130 16.96 -9.36 3.33
C GLU A 130 15.97 -9.76 2.23
N ARG A 131 14.97 -10.59 2.56
CA ARG A 131 13.95 -11.02 1.61
C ARG A 131 13.09 -9.85 1.11
N LEU A 132 12.85 -8.84 1.94
CA LEU A 132 12.11 -7.63 1.56
C LEU A 132 12.89 -6.77 0.55
N ARG A 133 14.22 -6.65 0.67
CA ARG A 133 15.06 -6.01 -0.35
C ARG A 133 14.98 -6.74 -1.69
N GLU A 134 15.04 -8.08 -1.67
CA GLU A 134 14.86 -8.88 -2.87
C GLU A 134 13.46 -8.70 -3.48
N ALA A 135 12.43 -8.60 -2.63
CA ALA A 135 11.05 -8.34 -3.08
C ALA A 135 10.95 -6.98 -3.81
N ILE A 136 11.62 -5.95 -3.31
CA ILE A 136 11.68 -4.63 -3.98
C ILE A 136 12.36 -4.76 -5.35
N SER A 137 13.51 -5.44 -5.41
CA SER A 137 14.25 -5.65 -6.68
C SER A 137 13.44 -6.42 -7.73
N SER A 138 12.49 -7.24 -7.30
CA SER A 138 11.58 -7.99 -8.15
C SER A 138 10.26 -7.25 -8.43
N GLY A 139 10.08 -6.03 -7.94
CA GLY A 139 8.96 -5.14 -8.25
C GLY A 139 7.79 -5.18 -7.26
N HIS A 140 7.97 -5.73 -6.06
CA HIS A 140 7.02 -5.56 -4.97
C HIS A 140 7.20 -4.19 -4.29
N GLU A 141 6.14 -3.71 -3.65
CA GLU A 141 6.22 -2.54 -2.76
C GLU A 141 6.34 -3.03 -1.31
N VAL A 142 7.17 -2.37 -0.51
CA VAL A 142 7.14 -2.47 0.96
C VAL A 142 6.45 -1.23 1.53
N ALA A 143 5.38 -1.46 2.28
CA ALA A 143 4.52 -0.44 2.86
C ALA A 143 4.64 -0.39 4.38
N SER A 144 4.17 0.71 4.97
CA SER A 144 4.21 0.90 6.42
C SER A 144 2.95 0.34 7.09
N HIS A 145 3.14 -0.50 8.10
CA HIS A 145 2.09 -1.03 8.97
C HIS A 145 2.40 -0.73 10.45
N SER A 146 2.77 0.54 10.72
CA SER A 146 3.33 1.05 11.99
C SER A 146 4.69 0.44 12.40
N ARG A 147 5.29 0.93 13.49
CA ARG A 147 6.47 0.28 14.08
C ARG A 147 6.05 -0.92 14.91
N ARG A 148 5.07 -0.76 15.78
CA ARG A 148 4.78 -1.74 16.86
C ARG A 148 3.43 -2.46 16.73
N HIS A 149 2.62 -2.14 15.73
CA HIS A 149 1.30 -2.74 15.50
C HIS A 149 0.36 -2.55 16.70
N GLN A 150 0.14 -1.30 17.09
CA GLN A 150 -0.84 -0.96 18.13
C GLN A 150 -2.23 -1.32 17.64
N CYS A 151 -2.92 -2.16 18.39
CA CYS A 151 -4.31 -2.50 18.14
C CYS A 151 -4.95 -3.00 19.43
N GLN A 152 -6.18 -2.56 19.67
CA GLN A 152 -7.07 -3.13 20.67
C GLN A 152 -8.45 -3.39 20.05
N TRP A 153 -9.32 -4.07 20.80
CA TRP A 153 -10.68 -4.31 20.35
C TRP A 153 -11.67 -4.03 21.48
N PRO A 154 -12.59 -3.06 21.32
CA PRO A 154 -12.68 -2.08 20.23
C PRO A 154 -11.55 -1.03 20.29
N ASP A 155 -11.25 -0.36 19.17
CA ASP A 155 -10.36 0.81 19.12
C ASP A 155 -11.19 2.10 19.26
N PRO A 156 -11.34 2.70 20.46
CA PRO A 156 -11.95 4.01 20.62
C PRO A 156 -11.11 5.09 19.95
N GLU A 157 -11.77 6.18 19.55
CA GLU A 157 -11.14 7.35 18.92
C GLU A 157 -9.95 7.90 19.73
N SER A 158 -10.05 7.92 21.07
CA SER A 158 -8.97 8.35 21.96
C SER A 158 -7.72 7.49 21.81
N PHE A 159 -7.90 6.17 21.68
CA PHE A 159 -6.79 5.27 21.38
C PHE A 159 -6.23 5.53 19.98
N CYS A 160 -7.07 5.64 18.95
CA CYS A 160 -6.59 5.90 17.59
C CYS A 160 -5.75 7.18 17.48
N ARG A 161 -6.09 8.23 18.23
CA ARG A 161 -5.33 9.49 18.32
C ARG A 161 -3.95 9.30 18.94
N GLU A 162 -3.81 8.41 19.91
CA GLU A 162 -2.55 8.17 20.64
C GLU A 162 -1.69 7.07 20.00
N ALA A 163 -2.34 6.02 19.50
CA ALA A 163 -1.71 4.79 19.04
C ALA A 163 -0.78 5.00 17.84
N TYR A 164 -1.14 5.90 16.91
CA TYR A 164 -0.36 6.15 15.69
C TYR A 164 0.30 7.54 15.73
N SER A 165 1.20 7.69 16.70
CA SER A 165 2.08 8.85 16.79
C SER A 165 2.97 9.02 15.55
N GLN A 166 3.64 10.17 15.44
CA GLN A 166 4.69 10.39 14.43
C GLN A 166 5.77 9.29 14.47
N ASP A 167 6.13 8.80 15.65
CA ASP A 167 7.09 7.69 15.76
C ASP A 167 6.59 6.43 15.05
N GLU A 168 5.29 6.12 15.13
CA GLU A 168 4.72 4.95 14.46
C GLU A 168 4.61 5.12 12.95
N ILE A 169 4.20 6.31 12.49
CA ILE A 169 3.94 6.56 11.07
C ILE A 169 5.24 6.90 10.35
N VAL A 170 5.87 8.00 10.76
CA VAL A 170 7.11 8.51 10.16
C VAL A 170 8.28 7.61 10.51
N GLY A 171 8.38 7.15 11.75
CA GLY A 171 9.46 6.25 12.13
C GLY A 171 9.42 4.92 11.38
N SER A 172 8.24 4.35 11.14
CA SER A 172 8.12 3.13 10.33
C SER A 172 8.51 3.36 8.86
N ARG A 173 8.12 4.49 8.27
CA ARG A 173 8.61 4.90 6.94
C ARG A 173 10.14 4.99 6.92
N ASP A 174 10.71 5.69 7.89
CA ASP A 174 12.15 5.92 7.95
C ASP A 174 12.93 4.61 8.16
N ASP A 175 12.37 3.66 8.94
CA ASP A 175 12.93 2.32 9.08
C ASP A 175 12.95 1.57 7.75
N ILE A 176 11.87 1.63 6.96
CA ILE A 176 11.82 1.00 5.62
C ILE A 176 12.84 1.64 4.68
N LEU A 177 12.88 2.98 4.61
CA LEU A 177 13.83 3.70 3.77
C LEU A 177 15.29 3.45 4.19
N GLY A 178 15.55 3.30 5.49
CA GLY A 178 16.88 3.02 6.02
C GLY A 178 17.33 1.56 5.86
N LYS A 179 16.41 0.62 5.62
CA LYS A 179 16.70 -0.82 5.49
C LYS A 179 16.57 -1.37 4.09
N THR A 180 16.09 -0.56 3.15
CA THR A 180 15.81 -0.96 1.77
C THR A 180 16.29 0.08 0.77
N GLU A 181 16.27 -0.29 -0.52
CA GLU A 181 16.59 0.62 -1.63
C GLU A 181 15.34 1.32 -2.20
N GLN A 182 14.19 1.20 -1.53
CA GLN A 182 12.95 1.82 -2.00
C GLN A 182 13.08 3.36 -1.91
N PRO A 183 12.82 4.11 -2.99
CA PRO A 183 13.02 5.57 -3.01
C PRO A 183 11.96 6.36 -2.21
N TYR A 184 10.85 5.72 -1.88
CA TYR A 184 9.69 6.31 -1.20
C TYR A 184 8.90 5.23 -0.47
N VAL A 185 8.02 5.60 0.47
CA VAL A 185 6.99 4.71 1.01
C VAL A 185 5.67 5.45 0.91
N TRP A 186 4.82 5.04 -0.03
CA TRP A 186 3.55 5.72 -0.31
C TRP A 186 2.41 5.19 0.54
N THR A 187 2.45 3.90 0.84
CA THR A 187 1.31 3.19 1.42
C THR A 187 1.44 3.10 2.93
N TRP A 188 0.37 3.52 3.61
CA TRP A 188 0.13 3.27 5.02
C TRP A 188 -1.09 2.36 5.16
N VAL A 189 -0.93 1.29 5.94
CA VAL A 189 -2.01 0.36 6.27
C VAL A 189 -2.21 0.41 7.78
N TYR A 190 -3.42 0.73 8.24
CA TYR A 190 -3.73 0.74 9.68
C TYR A 190 -3.69 -0.67 10.26
N PRO A 191 -2.89 -0.92 11.31
CA PRO A 191 -3.04 -2.11 12.14
C PRO A 191 -4.50 -2.33 12.54
N CYS A 192 -4.99 -3.55 12.33
CA CYS A 192 -6.38 -3.96 12.56
C CYS A 192 -7.50 -3.19 11.83
N GLY A 193 -7.20 -2.16 11.05
CA GLY A 193 -8.17 -1.39 10.26
C GLY A 193 -9.17 -0.53 11.03
N ASN A 194 -9.31 -0.68 12.36
CA ASN A 194 -10.40 -0.05 13.12
C ASN A 194 -10.32 1.48 13.20
N CYS A 195 -9.13 2.06 13.04
CA CYS A 195 -8.95 3.51 13.09
C CYS A 195 -9.12 4.19 11.73
N ALA A 196 -9.32 3.43 10.66
CA ALA A 196 -9.51 3.96 9.31
C ALA A 196 -10.82 4.75 9.14
N ASP A 197 -11.80 4.51 10.02
CA ASP A 197 -13.10 5.18 10.00
C ASP A 197 -13.06 6.60 10.59
N TYR A 198 -11.98 6.97 11.28
CA TYR A 198 -11.81 8.31 11.82
C TYR A 198 -11.12 9.23 10.82
N GLU A 199 -11.65 10.45 10.65
CA GLU A 199 -11.06 11.48 9.78
C GLU A 199 -9.63 11.79 10.23
N PHE A 200 -8.63 11.27 9.49
CA PHE A 200 -7.17 11.39 9.71
C PHE A 200 -6.81 11.96 11.09
N VAL A 201 -7.07 11.17 12.13
CA VAL A 201 -7.00 11.65 13.54
C VAL A 201 -5.57 11.86 14.05
N HIS A 202 -4.58 11.56 13.20
CA HIS A 202 -3.16 11.62 13.49
C HIS A 202 -2.63 13.04 13.21
N ARG A 203 -1.96 13.63 14.21
CA ARG A 203 -1.34 14.95 14.14
C ARG A 203 0.17 14.86 14.05
#